data_AF-A0A9W4WMM3-F1
#
_entry.id   AF-A0A9W4WMM3-F1
#
_cell.length_a   1.000
_cell.length_b   1.000
_cell.length_c   1.000
_cell.angle_alpha   90.00
_cell.angle_beta   90.00
_cell.angle_gamma   90.00
#
_symmetry.space_group_name_H-M   'P 1'
#
loop_
_entity.id
_entity.type
_entity.pdbx_description
1 polymer ?
#
loop_
_entity_poly.entity_id
_entity_poly.type
_entity_poly.pdbx_seq_one_letter_code
_entity_poly.pdbx_strand_id
1 'polypeptide(L)'
;MEFANGGNLQNYLKHNFRDLTWSDKKKLAFQIADGLNYLHNEDVLHRDLHSKNIVIHENNAKITDFGISKVENNSTICNGTFGKVAYMEPQILVNPKFQYIKPSDIYSYGVLMWEISSGYPPFRDNERFYISNAIINEIREDAVPDTPADYEKLYKKCWSQKPEQRPTILEILEVFSKMGFRMSIKESAEQIVMTNNSDTESQTDNENSDNILFVLYCGKDKWQGKIND
;
A
#
# COMPACT_ATOMS: atom_id res chain seq x y z
N MET A 1 6.67 -12.77 -18.96
CA MET A 1 5.97 -11.87 -18.03
C MET A 1 4.69 -12.57 -17.64
N GLU A 2 4.54 -12.89 -16.36
CA GLU A 2 3.24 -13.30 -15.84
C GLU A 2 2.31 -12.08 -15.91
N PHE A 3 1.26 -12.20 -16.72
CA PHE A 3 0.22 -11.19 -16.76
C PHE A 3 -0.40 -11.09 -15.37
N ALA A 4 -0.51 -9.88 -14.82
CA ALA A 4 -1.36 -9.64 -13.67
C ALA A 4 -2.82 -9.90 -14.08
N ASN A 5 -3.23 -11.15 -13.94
CA ASN A 5 -4.50 -11.67 -14.41
C ASN A 5 -5.71 -10.98 -13.75
N GLY A 6 -5.55 -10.43 -12.55
CA GLY A 6 -6.60 -9.71 -11.82
C GLY A 6 -6.74 -8.23 -12.15
N GLY A 7 -5.83 -7.64 -12.93
CA GLY A 7 -5.80 -6.20 -13.18
C GLY A 7 -5.48 -5.37 -11.92
N ASN A 8 -5.94 -4.12 -11.87
CA ASN A 8 -5.80 -3.30 -10.66
C ASN A 8 -6.89 -3.59 -9.62
N LEU A 9 -6.64 -3.26 -8.35
CA LEU A 9 -7.54 -3.53 -7.22
C LEU A 9 -8.94 -2.97 -7.44
N GLN A 10 -9.07 -1.77 -8.02
CA GLN A 10 -10.40 -1.19 -8.30
C GLN A 10 -11.23 -2.08 -9.22
N ASN A 11 -10.64 -2.54 -10.33
CA ASN A 11 -11.30 -3.46 -11.25
C ASN A 11 -11.50 -4.84 -10.60
N TYR A 12 -10.54 -5.33 -9.83
CA TYR A 12 -10.64 -6.60 -9.14
C TYR A 12 -11.83 -6.62 -8.17
N LEU A 13 -11.99 -5.59 -7.34
CA LEU A 13 -13.14 -5.44 -6.43
C LEU A 13 -14.44 -5.37 -7.22
N LYS A 14 -14.51 -4.54 -8.28
CA LYS A 14 -15.71 -4.40 -9.10
C LYS A 14 -16.25 -5.74 -9.63
N HIS A 15 -15.38 -6.68 -9.98
CA HIS A 15 -15.79 -7.96 -10.58
C HIS A 15 -15.92 -9.11 -9.56
N ASN A 16 -15.10 -9.12 -8.51
CA ASN A 16 -14.99 -10.29 -7.61
C ASN A 16 -15.55 -10.04 -6.21
N PHE A 17 -15.99 -8.82 -5.86
CA PHE A 17 -16.33 -8.45 -4.48
C PHE A 17 -17.36 -9.37 -3.81
N ARG A 18 -18.33 -9.90 -4.56
CA ARG A 18 -19.35 -10.82 -4.04
C ARG A 18 -18.78 -12.17 -3.60
N ASP A 19 -17.65 -12.57 -4.18
CA ASP A 19 -17.00 -13.85 -3.92
C ASP A 19 -15.87 -13.72 -2.87
N LEU A 20 -15.50 -12.48 -2.51
CA LEU A 20 -14.45 -12.23 -1.50
C LEU A 20 -14.99 -12.41 -0.09
N THR A 21 -14.38 -13.34 0.64
CA THR A 21 -14.58 -13.48 2.08
C THR A 21 -13.85 -12.37 2.85
N TRP A 22 -14.17 -12.21 4.13
CA TRP A 22 -13.41 -11.32 5.01
C TRP A 22 -11.95 -11.76 5.18
N SER A 23 -11.65 -13.05 5.00
CA SER A 23 -10.26 -13.52 4.96
C SER A 23 -9.52 -12.94 3.77
N ASP A 24 -10.13 -12.99 2.57
CA ASP A 24 -9.54 -12.46 1.35
C ASP A 24 -9.34 -10.94 1.42
N LYS A 25 -10.36 -10.21 1.92
CA LYS A 25 -10.27 -8.75 2.11
C LYS A 25 -9.13 -8.36 3.06
N LYS A 26 -9.01 -9.04 4.20
CA LYS A 26 -7.92 -8.80 5.16
C LYS A 26 -6.57 -9.18 4.58
N LYS A 27 -6.48 -10.27 3.79
CA LYS A 27 -5.26 -10.68 3.08
C LYS A 27 -4.78 -9.58 2.13
N LEU A 28 -5.66 -9.03 1.30
CA LEU A 28 -5.34 -7.94 0.38
C LEU A 28 -4.81 -6.72 1.14
N ALA A 29 -5.52 -6.29 2.20
CA ALA A 29 -5.11 -5.14 3.01
C ALA A 29 -3.76 -5.37 3.70
N PHE A 30 -3.54 -6.56 4.26
CA PHE A 30 -2.27 -6.95 4.87
C PHE A 30 -1.11 -6.89 3.87
N GLN A 31 -1.27 -7.43 2.67
CA GLN A 31 -0.22 -7.42 1.64
C GLN A 31 0.14 -6.00 1.18
N ILE A 32 -0.84 -5.10 1.11
CA ILE A 32 -0.58 -3.68 0.84
C ILE A 32 0.18 -3.05 2.02
N ALA A 33 -0.20 -3.32 3.26
CA ALA A 33 0.53 -2.84 4.44
C ALA A 33 1.97 -3.36 4.49
N ASP A 34 2.18 -4.64 4.14
CA ASP A 34 3.51 -5.26 4.10
C ASP A 34 4.41 -4.64 3.00
N GLY A 35 3.86 -4.45 1.80
CA GLY A 35 4.56 -3.72 0.74
C GLY A 35 4.87 -2.28 1.13
N LEU A 36 3.97 -1.60 1.84
CA LEU A 36 4.20 -0.24 2.31
C LEU A 36 5.25 -0.18 3.43
N ASN A 37 5.30 -1.20 4.30
CA ASN A 37 6.33 -1.36 5.32
C ASN A 37 7.72 -1.47 4.69
N TYR A 38 7.86 -2.26 3.62
CA TYR A 38 9.11 -2.32 2.86
C TYR A 38 9.53 -0.94 2.36
N LEU A 39 8.63 -0.19 1.71
CA LEU A 39 8.93 1.16 1.20
C LEU A 39 9.35 2.11 2.33
N HIS A 40 8.61 2.11 3.44
CA HIS A 40 8.88 3.00 4.57
C HIS A 40 10.18 2.65 5.31
N ASN A 41 10.61 1.39 5.30
CA ASN A 41 11.91 0.98 5.85
C ASN A 41 13.09 1.44 4.98
N GLU A 42 12.87 1.55 3.66
CA GLU A 42 13.83 2.13 2.71
C GLU A 42 13.73 3.66 2.60
N ASP A 43 13.01 4.31 3.54
CA ASP A 43 12.71 5.75 3.54
C ASP A 43 12.06 6.24 2.23
N VAL A 44 11.34 5.37 1.51
CA VAL A 44 10.63 5.70 0.28
C VAL A 44 9.16 6.01 0.58
N LEU A 45 8.71 7.19 0.15
CA LEU A 45 7.31 7.60 0.14
C LEU A 45 6.68 7.26 -1.22
N HIS A 46 5.51 6.63 -1.22
CA HIS A 46 4.82 6.30 -2.47
C HIS A 46 4.22 7.54 -3.13
N ARG A 47 3.46 8.34 -2.36
CA ARG A 47 2.86 9.64 -2.74
C ARG A 47 1.66 9.60 -3.69
N ASP A 48 1.28 8.43 -4.21
CA ASP A 48 0.09 8.22 -5.07
C ASP A 48 -0.55 6.85 -4.82
N LEU A 49 -0.62 6.46 -3.55
CA LEU A 49 -1.15 5.16 -3.17
C LEU A 49 -2.68 5.16 -3.32
N HIS A 50 -3.19 4.43 -4.30
CA HIS A 50 -4.64 4.29 -4.55
C HIS A 50 -4.95 2.99 -5.30
N SER A 51 -6.22 2.59 -5.40
CA SER A 51 -6.60 1.26 -5.90
C SER A 51 -6.23 0.98 -7.35
N LYS A 52 -6.00 1.99 -8.18
CA LYS A 52 -5.45 1.79 -9.54
C LYS A 52 -3.93 1.50 -9.57
N ASN A 53 -3.22 1.80 -8.48
CA ASN A 53 -1.78 1.58 -8.29
C ASN A 53 -1.52 0.35 -7.38
N ILE A 54 -2.57 -0.46 -7.15
CA ILE A 54 -2.45 -1.79 -6.57
C ILE A 54 -2.81 -2.78 -7.67
N VAL A 55 -1.91 -3.72 -7.98
CA VAL A 55 -2.11 -4.77 -8.97
C VAL A 55 -2.40 -6.09 -8.26
N ILE A 56 -3.35 -6.86 -8.78
CA ILE A 56 -3.71 -8.17 -8.27
C ILE A 56 -3.18 -9.26 -9.21
N HIS A 57 -2.37 -10.14 -8.66
CA HIS A 57 -1.84 -11.33 -9.33
C HIS A 57 -2.07 -12.55 -8.46
N GLU A 58 -2.80 -13.55 -8.97
CA GLU A 58 -3.11 -14.79 -8.23
C GLU A 58 -3.71 -14.53 -6.83
N ASN A 59 -4.66 -13.60 -6.76
CA ASN A 59 -5.32 -13.16 -5.52
C ASN A 59 -4.33 -12.58 -4.48
N ASN A 60 -3.19 -12.04 -4.93
CA ASN A 60 -2.24 -11.32 -4.11
C ASN A 60 -2.12 -9.86 -4.56
N ALA A 61 -2.13 -8.93 -3.61
CA ALA A 61 -1.96 -7.50 -3.87
C ALA A 61 -0.49 -7.11 -3.92
N LYS A 62 -0.12 -6.28 -4.90
CA LYS A 62 1.21 -5.68 -5.04
C LYS A 62 1.09 -4.18 -5.32
N ILE A 63 1.90 -3.38 -4.65
CA ILE A 63 2.02 -1.94 -4.89
C ILE A 63 2.79 -1.73 -6.21
N THR A 64 2.33 -0.81 -7.05
CA THR A 64 2.96 -0.44 -8.32
C THR A 64 2.96 1.08 -8.52
N ASP A 65 3.54 1.52 -9.63
CA ASP A 65 3.61 2.90 -10.09
C ASP A 65 4.35 3.84 -9.12
N PHE A 66 5.67 3.69 -9.16
CA PHE A 66 6.62 4.51 -8.41
C PHE A 66 6.99 5.81 -9.12
N GLY A 67 6.24 6.22 -10.15
CA GLY A 67 6.59 7.35 -11.03
C GLY A 67 6.77 8.69 -10.31
N ILE A 68 6.18 8.84 -9.11
CA ILE A 68 6.36 10.01 -8.26
C ILE A 68 6.93 9.71 -6.87
N SER A 69 7.35 8.46 -6.63
CA SER A 69 7.91 8.04 -5.34
C SER A 69 9.26 8.69 -5.08
N LYS A 70 9.56 8.97 -3.81
CA LYS A 70 10.76 9.71 -3.41
C LYS A 70 11.28 9.28 -2.05
N VAL A 71 12.59 9.38 -1.87
CA VAL A 71 13.24 9.25 -0.56
C VAL A 71 12.87 10.44 0.33
N GLU A 72 12.41 10.18 1.56
CA GLU A 72 11.85 11.15 2.52
C GLU A 72 12.79 12.32 2.85
N ASN A 73 14.10 12.06 2.89
CA ASN A 73 15.14 13.06 3.20
C ASN A 73 15.29 14.16 2.15
N ASN A 74 14.67 14.01 0.98
CA ASN A 74 14.57 15.06 -0.02
C ASN A 74 13.28 15.85 0.24
N SER A 75 13.34 16.86 1.12
CA SER A 75 12.25 17.76 1.49
C SER A 75 11.62 18.42 0.25
N THR A 76 10.68 17.71 -0.39
CA THR A 76 10.11 18.16 -1.64
C THR A 76 8.64 18.45 -1.46
N ILE A 77 8.33 19.74 -1.54
CA ILE A 77 6.96 20.22 -1.72
C ILE A 77 6.38 19.52 -2.97
N CYS A 78 5.20 18.91 -2.84
CA CYS A 78 4.49 18.39 -3.99
C CYS A 78 3.92 19.56 -4.81
N ASN A 79 4.69 20.08 -5.76
CA ASN A 79 4.24 21.14 -6.65
C ASN A 79 3.26 20.58 -7.69
N GLY A 80 2.00 20.40 -7.31
CA GLY A 80 0.90 20.06 -8.20
C GLY A 80 -0.16 19.20 -7.55
N THR A 81 -1.42 19.35 -7.99
CA THR A 81 -2.55 18.51 -7.59
C THR A 81 -2.52 17.18 -8.34
N PHE A 82 -1.42 16.43 -8.18
CA PHE A 82 -1.26 15.08 -8.68
C PHE A 82 -1.95 14.08 -7.74
N GLY A 83 -2.55 13.04 -8.32
CA GLY A 83 -3.18 11.95 -7.58
C GLY A 83 -4.71 12.02 -7.45
N LYS A 84 -5.28 10.94 -6.90
CA LYS A 84 -6.71 10.79 -6.67
C LYS A 84 -7.10 11.49 -5.36
N VAL A 85 -7.82 12.60 -5.44
CA VAL A 85 -8.17 13.48 -4.29
C VAL A 85 -8.68 12.73 -3.07
N ALA A 86 -9.49 11.69 -3.26
CA ALA A 86 -10.03 10.89 -2.16
C ALA A 86 -8.96 10.20 -1.29
N TYR A 87 -7.76 9.96 -1.82
CA TYR A 87 -6.64 9.31 -1.14
C TYR A 87 -5.58 10.33 -0.70
N MET A 88 -5.70 11.59 -1.11
CA MET A 88 -4.68 12.60 -0.83
C MET A 88 -4.64 12.97 0.65
N GLU A 89 -3.43 13.16 1.17
CA GLU A 89 -3.18 13.76 2.48
C GLU A 89 -4.02 15.05 2.68
N PRO A 90 -4.91 15.11 3.69
CA PRO A 90 -5.72 16.28 3.96
C PRO A 90 -4.93 17.56 4.14
N GLN A 91 -3.75 17.48 4.78
CA GLN A 91 -2.90 18.66 5.00
C GLN A 91 -2.40 19.29 3.69
N ILE A 92 -2.26 18.50 2.61
CA ILE A 92 -1.89 19.02 1.27
C ILE A 92 -3.06 19.76 0.63
N LEU A 93 -4.31 19.34 0.90
CA LEU A 93 -5.50 20.03 0.40
C LEU A 93 -5.70 21.39 1.08
N VAL A 94 -5.31 21.51 2.35
CA VAL A 94 -5.35 22.77 3.12
C VAL A 94 -4.15 23.66 2.77
N ASN A 95 -2.96 23.09 2.73
CA ASN A 95 -1.71 23.78 2.44
C ASN A 95 -0.92 23.00 1.38
N PRO A 96 -0.93 23.44 0.11
CA PRO A 96 -0.17 22.80 -0.96
C PRO A 96 1.34 22.72 -0.72
N LYS A 97 1.88 23.49 0.24
CA LYS A 97 3.29 23.44 0.65
C LYS A 97 3.58 22.41 1.75
N PHE A 98 2.58 21.69 2.24
CA PHE A 98 2.79 20.63 3.22
C PHE A 98 3.75 19.57 2.66
N GLN A 99 4.74 19.19 3.46
CA GLN A 99 5.71 18.17 3.09
C GLN A 99 5.08 16.79 3.24
N TYR A 100 5.14 15.98 2.18
CA TYR A 100 4.69 14.60 2.24
C TYR A 100 5.59 13.82 3.21
N ILE A 101 4.98 13.02 4.09
CA ILE A 101 5.65 12.25 5.16
C ILE A 101 5.09 10.83 5.18
N LYS A 102 5.75 9.87 5.85
CA LYS A 102 5.25 8.48 5.98
C LYS A 102 3.76 8.39 6.39
N PRO A 103 3.25 9.15 7.38
CA PRO A 103 1.82 9.19 7.70
C PRO A 103 0.87 9.58 6.56
N SER A 104 1.36 10.27 5.52
CA SER A 104 0.55 10.63 4.35
C SER A 104 0.24 9.41 3.47
N ASP A 105 1.20 8.48 3.32
CA ASP A 105 0.89 7.18 2.69
C ASP A 105 -0.06 6.35 3.59
N ILE A 106 0.06 6.46 4.92
CA ILE A 106 -0.86 5.78 5.86
C ILE A 106 -2.31 6.27 5.70
N TYR A 107 -2.52 7.56 5.45
CA TYR A 107 -3.86 8.08 5.13
C TYR A 107 -4.42 7.40 3.89
N SER A 108 -3.64 7.39 2.82
CA SER A 108 -3.98 6.77 1.54
C SER A 108 -4.31 5.28 1.71
N TYR A 109 -3.52 4.58 2.53
CA TYR A 109 -3.76 3.19 2.92
C TYR A 109 -5.07 3.01 3.69
N GLY A 110 -5.42 3.92 4.60
CA GLY A 110 -6.73 3.90 5.29
C GLY A 110 -7.90 3.97 4.31
N VAL A 111 -7.78 4.79 3.27
CA VAL A 111 -8.81 4.88 2.21
C VAL A 111 -8.90 3.59 1.40
N LEU A 112 -7.77 2.96 1.09
CA LEU A 112 -7.73 1.65 0.43
C LEU A 112 -8.42 0.56 1.28
N MET A 113 -8.20 0.54 2.59
CA MET A 113 -8.88 -0.40 3.48
C MET A 113 -10.41 -0.22 3.43
N TRP A 114 -10.89 1.03 3.47
CA TRP A 114 -12.31 1.30 3.34
C TRP A 114 -12.87 0.84 1.98
N GLU A 115 -12.15 1.10 0.87
CA GLU A 115 -12.54 0.64 -0.47
C GLU A 115 -12.57 -0.88 -0.60
N ILE A 116 -11.62 -1.59 0.02
CA ILE A 116 -11.63 -3.06 0.11
C ILE A 116 -12.85 -3.55 0.89
N SER A 117 -13.25 -2.84 1.95
CA SER A 117 -14.45 -3.16 2.72
C SER A 117 -15.73 -2.96 1.89
N SER A 118 -15.84 -1.80 1.22
CA SER A 118 -17.03 -1.34 0.51
C SER A 118 -17.23 -2.00 -0.85
N GLY A 119 -16.13 -2.34 -1.52
CA GLY A 119 -16.12 -2.89 -2.88
C GLY A 119 -16.28 -1.86 -3.99
N TYR A 120 -16.29 -0.56 -3.66
CA TYR A 120 -16.44 0.51 -4.63
C TYR A 120 -15.59 1.74 -4.29
N PRO A 121 -15.26 2.58 -5.28
CA PRO A 121 -14.36 3.71 -5.08
C PRO A 121 -14.86 4.71 -4.01
N PRO A 122 -13.96 5.34 -3.24
CA PRO A 122 -14.31 6.37 -2.26
C PRO A 122 -14.98 7.58 -2.91
N PHE A 123 -15.89 8.21 -2.17
CA PHE A 123 -16.74 9.32 -2.64
C PHE A 123 -17.36 9.07 -4.02
N ARG A 124 -17.93 7.87 -4.21
CA ARG A 124 -18.58 7.46 -5.45
C ARG A 124 -19.60 8.51 -5.88
N ASP A 125 -19.57 8.85 -7.17
CA ASP A 125 -20.49 9.81 -7.81
C ASP A 125 -20.33 11.28 -7.36
N ASN A 126 -19.29 11.61 -6.59
CA ASN A 126 -18.96 12.99 -6.25
C ASN A 126 -17.87 13.60 -7.14
N GLU A 127 -17.99 14.89 -7.40
CA GLU A 127 -16.97 15.64 -8.14
C GLU A 127 -15.77 16.03 -7.27
N ARG A 128 -14.62 16.23 -7.92
CA ARG A 128 -13.34 16.55 -7.27
C ARG A 128 -13.43 17.70 -6.26
N PHE A 129 -14.16 18.76 -6.59
CA PHE A 129 -14.30 19.94 -5.71
C PHE A 129 -15.05 19.59 -4.43
N TYR A 130 -16.15 18.84 -4.54
CA TYR A 130 -16.91 18.37 -3.39
C TYR A 130 -16.04 17.48 -2.49
N ILE A 131 -15.33 16.51 -3.07
CA ILE A 131 -14.47 15.58 -2.33
C ILE A 131 -13.39 16.36 -1.54
N SER A 132 -12.75 17.33 -2.19
CA SER A 132 -11.72 18.16 -1.55
C SER A 132 -12.30 18.89 -0.33
N ASN A 133 -13.47 19.52 -0.50
CA ASN A 133 -14.13 20.24 0.58
C ASN A 133 -14.60 19.30 1.70
N ALA A 134 -15.12 18.12 1.38
CA ALA A 134 -15.53 17.12 2.35
C ALA A 134 -14.34 16.70 3.23
N ILE A 135 -13.21 16.33 2.63
CA ILE A 135 -12.00 15.92 3.34
C ILE A 135 -11.43 17.05 4.22
N ILE A 136 -11.42 18.29 3.72
CA ILE A 136 -10.98 19.46 4.53
C ILE A 136 -11.84 19.63 5.78
N ASN A 137 -13.15 19.34 5.68
CA ASN A 137 -14.10 19.41 6.80
C ASN A 137 -14.24 18.10 7.58
N GLU A 138 -13.30 17.16 7.43
CA GLU A 138 -13.27 15.86 8.13
C GLU A 138 -14.49 14.96 7.81
N ILE A 139 -15.20 15.23 6.72
CA ILE A 139 -16.29 14.41 6.24
C ILE A 139 -15.69 13.23 5.46
N ARG A 140 -15.98 12.03 5.94
CA ARG A 140 -15.58 10.76 5.34
C ARG A 140 -16.80 9.88 5.11
N GLU A 141 -16.57 8.80 4.38
CA GLU A 141 -17.56 7.78 4.10
C GLU A 141 -18.06 7.11 5.39
N ASP A 142 -19.32 6.68 5.35
CA ASP A 142 -19.93 5.92 6.43
C ASP A 142 -19.26 4.54 6.60
N ALA A 143 -19.49 3.95 7.78
CA ALA A 143 -19.09 2.58 8.03
C ALA A 143 -19.82 1.62 7.09
N VAL A 144 -19.08 0.69 6.48
CA VAL A 144 -19.65 -0.31 5.60
C VAL A 144 -20.30 -1.40 6.47
N PRO A 145 -21.58 -1.75 6.25
CA PRO A 145 -22.23 -2.85 6.97
C PRO A 145 -21.41 -4.14 6.92
N ASP A 146 -21.48 -4.92 8.00
CA ASP A 146 -20.78 -6.20 8.15
C ASP A 146 -19.23 -6.12 8.15
N THR A 147 -18.67 -4.90 8.27
CA THR A 147 -17.23 -4.73 8.52
C THR A 147 -16.85 -5.19 9.93
N PRO A 148 -15.83 -6.06 10.08
CA PRO A 148 -15.29 -6.40 11.39
C PRO A 148 -14.85 -5.15 12.15
N ALA A 149 -15.29 -5.00 13.40
CA ALA A 149 -15.08 -3.80 14.19
C ALA A 149 -13.59 -3.39 14.29
N ASP A 150 -12.68 -4.34 14.43
CA ASP A 150 -11.25 -4.04 14.50
C ASP A 150 -10.70 -3.50 13.17
N TYR A 151 -11.22 -3.97 12.04
CA TYR A 151 -10.83 -3.51 10.70
C TYR A 151 -11.35 -2.09 10.45
N GLU A 152 -12.60 -1.83 10.84
CA GLU A 152 -13.20 -0.50 10.81
C GLU A 152 -12.41 0.50 11.66
N LYS A 153 -12.15 0.14 12.92
CA LYS A 153 -11.37 0.95 13.84
C LYS A 153 -9.98 1.26 13.27
N LEU A 154 -9.34 0.28 12.63
CA LEU A 154 -8.02 0.44 12.05
C LEU A 154 -8.03 1.42 10.87
N TYR A 155 -8.91 1.25 9.88
CA TYR A 155 -8.92 2.18 8.74
C TYR A 155 -9.34 3.59 9.16
N LYS A 156 -10.25 3.72 10.15
CA LYS A 156 -10.64 5.02 10.71
C LYS A 156 -9.49 5.73 11.42
N LYS A 157 -8.61 4.97 12.05
CA LYS A 157 -7.37 5.50 12.65
C LYS A 157 -6.35 5.89 11.57
N CYS A 158 -6.23 5.09 10.50
CA CYS A 158 -5.28 5.37 9.41
C CYS A 158 -5.60 6.66 8.68
N TRP A 159 -6.88 6.99 8.47
CA TRP A 159 -7.29 8.20 7.75
C TRP A 159 -7.59 9.41 8.65
N SER A 160 -7.11 9.42 9.91
CA SER A 160 -7.34 10.55 10.82
C SER A 160 -6.79 11.86 10.24
N GLN A 161 -7.48 12.98 10.50
CA GLN A 161 -7.16 14.28 9.88
C GLN A 161 -5.74 14.74 10.21
N LYS A 162 -5.32 14.54 11.46
CA LYS A 162 -4.00 14.90 11.95
C LYS A 162 -3.01 13.75 11.71
N PRO A 163 -1.90 13.98 10.99
CA PRO A 163 -0.90 12.94 10.70
C PRO A 163 -0.37 12.21 11.95
N GLU A 164 -0.17 12.91 13.05
CA GLU A 164 0.35 12.38 14.32
C GLU A 164 -0.62 11.43 15.05
N GLN A 165 -1.90 11.39 14.67
CA GLN A 165 -2.89 10.48 15.25
C GLN A 165 -2.93 9.13 14.52
N ARG A 166 -2.32 9.06 13.33
CA ARG A 166 -2.30 7.87 12.49
C ARG A 166 -1.29 6.87 13.05
N PRO A 167 -1.58 5.56 12.97
CA PRO A 167 -0.63 4.55 13.40
C PRO A 167 0.58 4.51 12.47
N THR A 168 1.72 4.06 12.99
CA THR A 168 2.86 3.67 12.16
C THR A 168 2.55 2.39 11.40
N ILE A 169 3.30 2.11 10.33
CA ILE A 169 3.11 0.88 9.57
C ILE A 169 3.36 -0.38 10.40
N LEU A 170 4.28 -0.32 11.37
CA LEU A 170 4.54 -1.42 12.31
C LEU A 170 3.35 -1.69 13.23
N GLU A 171 2.71 -0.64 13.75
CA GLU A 171 1.49 -0.77 14.55
C GLU A 171 0.33 -1.37 13.74
N ILE A 172 0.22 -1.01 12.45
CA ILE A 172 -0.77 -1.59 11.54
C ILE A 172 -0.54 -3.10 11.39
N LEU A 173 0.69 -3.51 11.11
CA LEU A 173 1.05 -4.94 10.99
C LEU A 173 0.83 -5.72 12.29
N GLU A 174 1.09 -5.11 13.44
CA GLU A 174 0.79 -5.71 14.75
C GLU A 174 -0.72 -5.94 14.94
N VAL A 175 -1.56 -4.98 14.52
CA VAL A 175 -3.01 -5.13 14.55
C VAL A 175 -3.46 -6.28 13.64
N PHE A 176 -2.91 -6.42 12.43
CA PHE A 176 -3.20 -7.57 11.56
C PHE A 176 -2.77 -8.91 12.18
N SER A 177 -1.62 -8.95 12.84
CA SER A 177 -1.14 -10.12 13.58
C SER A 177 -2.16 -10.55 14.66
N LYS A 178 -2.71 -9.59 15.41
CA LYS A 178 -3.79 -9.83 16.38
C LYS A 178 -5.10 -10.31 15.74
N MET A 179 -5.38 -9.92 14.49
CA MET A 179 -6.51 -10.44 13.71
C MET A 179 -6.25 -11.82 13.08
N GLY A 180 -5.10 -12.45 13.33
CA GLY A 180 -4.73 -13.76 12.78
C GLY A 180 -3.99 -13.73 11.44
N PHE A 181 -3.61 -12.55 10.95
CA PHE A 181 -2.79 -12.39 9.74
C PHE A 181 -1.33 -12.23 10.15
N ARG A 182 -0.58 -13.33 10.08
CA ARG A 182 0.86 -13.32 10.37
C ARG A 182 1.64 -13.05 9.09
N MET A 183 2.66 -12.21 9.22
CA MET A 183 3.80 -12.19 8.30
C MET A 183 4.40 -13.59 8.31
N SER A 184 4.55 -14.22 7.15
CA SER A 184 5.46 -15.37 7.07
C SER A 184 6.86 -14.82 7.29
N ILE A 185 7.34 -14.87 8.53
CA ILE A 185 8.76 -14.69 8.80
C ILE A 185 9.44 -15.94 8.25
N LYS A 186 9.64 -15.98 6.94
CA LYS A 186 10.71 -16.76 6.34
C LYS A 186 11.71 -15.73 5.84
N GLU A 187 12.88 -15.74 6.51
CA GLU A 187 14.13 -15.09 6.12
C GLU A 187 14.23 -13.56 6.25
N SER A 188 14.28 -13.08 7.50
CA SER A 188 15.03 -11.84 7.80
C SER A 188 15.85 -11.95 9.09
N ALA A 189 16.00 -13.18 9.63
CA ALA A 189 16.64 -13.43 10.92
C ALA A 189 18.08 -13.98 10.84
N GLU A 190 18.72 -14.00 9.67
CA GLU A 190 20.10 -14.54 9.54
C GLU A 190 21.20 -13.50 9.35
N GLN A 191 20.92 -12.19 9.31
CA GLN A 191 22.00 -11.19 9.16
C GLN A 191 22.49 -10.51 10.46
N ILE A 192 22.05 -10.95 11.64
CA ILE A 192 22.49 -10.33 12.91
C ILE A 192 22.91 -11.37 13.95
N VAL A 193 23.73 -12.38 13.61
CA VAL A 193 24.60 -13.04 14.61
C VAL A 193 25.87 -13.58 13.95
N MET A 194 27.00 -12.89 14.19
CA MET A 194 28.38 -13.39 14.28
C MET A 194 29.00 -14.09 13.04
N THR A 195 30.00 -13.44 12.43
CA THR A 195 31.42 -13.77 12.69
C THR A 195 32.36 -12.84 11.91
N ASN A 196 33.09 -12.01 12.65
CA ASN A 196 34.47 -11.72 12.31
C ASN A 196 35.23 -13.05 12.44
N ASN A 197 35.72 -13.60 11.32
CA ASN A 197 37.07 -14.18 11.22
C ASN A 197 37.33 -14.72 9.82
N SER A 198 38.60 -14.65 9.47
CA SER A 198 39.23 -14.95 8.21
C SER A 198 39.23 -16.45 7.82
N ASP A 199 39.50 -16.66 6.54
CA ASP A 199 40.22 -17.78 5.91
C ASP A 199 39.45 -18.90 5.18
N THR A 200 39.69 -18.91 3.86
CA THR A 200 39.96 -20.03 2.91
C THR A 200 38.89 -21.05 2.48
N GLU A 201 38.68 -21.05 1.15
CA GLU A 201 38.46 -22.15 0.17
C GLU A 201 37.53 -23.33 0.48
N SER A 202 36.51 -23.54 -0.38
CA SER A 202 36.47 -24.61 -1.41
C SER A 202 35.06 -24.80 -2.02
N GLN A 203 35.03 -25.27 -3.28
CA GLN A 203 33.86 -25.51 -4.14
C GLN A 203 32.96 -26.65 -3.64
N THR A 204 31.66 -26.62 -4.01
CA THR A 204 30.99 -27.69 -4.80
C THR A 204 29.52 -27.32 -5.11
N ASP A 205 29.11 -27.70 -6.32
CA ASP A 205 27.80 -27.50 -6.94
C ASP A 205 26.68 -28.30 -6.26
N ASN A 206 25.45 -27.76 -6.26
CA ASN A 206 24.26 -28.50 -6.68
C ASN A 206 23.06 -27.56 -6.89
N GLU A 207 22.59 -27.55 -8.13
CA GLU A 207 21.29 -27.03 -8.53
C GLU A 207 20.17 -27.86 -7.86
N ASN A 208 19.20 -27.20 -7.24
CA ASN A 208 17.81 -27.55 -7.48
C ASN A 208 16.91 -26.35 -7.24
N SER A 209 16.21 -25.98 -8.30
CA SER A 209 15.35 -24.82 -8.44
C SER A 209 14.05 -24.99 -7.64
N ASP A 210 13.73 -24.01 -6.81
CA ASP A 210 12.38 -23.47 -6.60
C ASP A 210 12.50 -22.09 -5.94
N ASN A 211 13.06 -21.14 -6.70
CA ASN A 211 13.13 -19.72 -6.32
C ASN A 211 11.79 -19.05 -6.63
N ILE A 212 10.97 -18.81 -5.59
CA ILE A 212 9.86 -17.85 -5.69
C ILE A 212 10.47 -16.45 -5.60
N LEU A 213 10.73 -15.90 -6.78
CA LEU A 213 11.30 -14.57 -7.02
C LEU A 213 10.29 -13.47 -6.60
N PHE A 214 10.50 -12.85 -5.43
CA PHE A 214 9.85 -11.58 -5.10
C PHE A 214 10.53 -10.45 -5.89
N VAL A 215 10.03 -10.20 -7.11
CA VAL A 215 10.48 -9.04 -7.91
C VAL A 215 9.78 -7.78 -7.43
N LEU A 216 10.51 -6.96 -6.68
CA LEU A 216 10.39 -5.51 -6.78
C LEU A 216 11.07 -5.09 -8.09
N TYR A 217 10.30 -4.58 -9.04
CA TYR A 217 10.86 -4.01 -10.26
C TYR A 217 11.47 -2.64 -9.94
N CYS A 218 12.77 -2.61 -9.64
CA CYS A 218 13.58 -1.39 -9.68
C CYS A 218 14.40 -1.40 -10.98
N GLY A 219 14.26 -0.35 -11.78
CA GLY A 219 14.65 -0.35 -13.19
C GLY A 219 16.15 -0.47 -13.48
N LYS A 220 16.45 -1.29 -14.50
CA LYS A 220 17.35 -0.97 -15.62
C LYS A 220 17.23 -2.07 -16.66
N ASP A 221 16.08 -2.17 -17.32
CA ASP A 221 16.00 -2.74 -18.67
C ASP A 221 14.78 -2.17 -19.39
N LYS A 222 15.01 -1.77 -20.65
CA LYS A 222 14.05 -1.07 -21.51
C LYS A 222 12.77 -1.88 -21.69
N TRP A 223 11.66 -1.37 -21.19
CA TRP A 223 10.33 -1.81 -21.62
C TRP A 223 9.95 -1.05 -22.89
N GLN A 224 9.81 -1.76 -24.02
CA GLN A 224 9.10 -1.28 -25.21
C GLN A 224 7.81 -2.08 -25.34
N GLY A 225 6.68 -1.46 -25.00
CA GLY A 225 5.36 -2.06 -25.20
C GLY A 225 4.30 -0.98 -25.09
N LYS A 226 3.53 -0.79 -26.16
CA LYS A 226 2.43 0.18 -26.24
C LYS A 226 1.22 -0.33 -25.45
N ILE A 227 0.59 0.58 -24.72
CA ILE A 227 -0.78 0.42 -24.20
C ILE A 227 -1.70 0.81 -25.37
N ASN A 228 -2.59 -0.09 -25.80
CA ASN A 228 -3.69 0.28 -26.69
C ASN A 228 -4.88 0.71 -25.82
N ASP A 229 -5.51 1.79 -26.25
CA ASP A 229 -6.67 2.47 -25.65
C ASP A 229 -7.88 1.55 -25.39
#